data_AF-A0A660T2Y7-F1
#
_entry.id   AF-A0A660T2Y7-F1
#
_cell.length_a   1.000
_cell.length_b   1.000
_cell.length_c   1.000
_cell.angle_alpha   90.00
_cell.angle_beta   90.00
_cell.angle_gamma   90.00
#
_symmetry.space_group_name_H-M   'P 1'
#
loop_
_entity.id
_entity.type
_entity.pdbx_description
1 polymer ?
#
loop_
_entity_poly.entity_id
_entity_poly.type
_entity_poly.pdbx_seq_one_letter_code
_entity_poly.pdbx_strand_id
1 'polypeptide(L)' 'SVNEEDFNRMKSEYYGFLGWDEAGVPGSGKLAELGLEWVV' A
#
# COMPACT_ATOMS: atom_id res chain seq x y z
N SER A 1 -4.29 3.12 -24.27
CA SER A 1 -4.03 2.14 -23.19
C SER A 1 -2.96 2.71 -22.28
N VAL A 2 -2.95 2.33 -21.00
CA VAL A 2 -1.86 2.66 -20.07
C VAL A 2 -0.76 1.58 -20.22
N ASN A 3 0.50 1.98 -20.13
CA ASN A 3 1.63 1.05 -20.12
C ASN A 3 1.65 0.25 -18.80
N GLU A 4 1.80 -1.07 -18.89
CA GLU A 4 1.74 -1.97 -17.73
C GLU A 4 2.91 -1.77 -16.76
N GLU A 5 4.12 -1.53 -17.26
CA GLU A 5 5.31 -1.29 -16.44
C GLU A 5 5.19 0.02 -15.67
N ASP A 6 4.76 1.09 -16.35
CA ASP A 6 4.50 2.38 -15.71
C ASP A 6 3.40 2.26 -14.66
N PHE A 7 2.34 1.50 -14.95
CA PHE A 7 1.26 1.26 -14.00
C PHE A 7 1.77 0.53 -12.75
N ASN A 8 2.51 -0.56 -12.92
CA ASN A 8 3.02 -1.36 -11.80
C ASN A 8 4.02 -0.58 -10.96
N ARG A 9 4.88 0.23 -11.59
CA ARG A 9 5.79 1.14 -10.87
C ARG A 9 5.03 2.15 -10.02
N MET A 10 4.06 2.85 -10.61
CA MET A 10 3.25 3.85 -9.88
C MET A 10 2.43 3.21 -8.76
N LYS A 11 1.93 1.98 -8.95
CA LYS A 11 1.22 1.23 -7.93
C LYS A 11 2.13 0.91 -6.73
N SER A 12 3.34 0.41 -6.96
CA SER A 12 4.30 0.10 -5.88
C SER A 12 4.71 1.39 -5.14
N GLU A 13 5.01 2.47 -5.86
CA GLU A 13 5.30 3.78 -5.25
C GLU A 13 4.14 4.29 -4.39
N TYR A 14 2.90 4.14 -4.87
CA TYR A 14 1.69 4.53 -4.15
C TYR A 14 1.48 3.71 -2.87
N TYR A 15 1.63 2.39 -2.94
CA TYR A 15 1.52 1.52 -1.76
C TYR A 15 2.62 1.82 -0.74
N GLY A 16 3.87 1.99 -1.20
CA GLY A 16 4.98 2.38 -0.34
C GLY A 16 4.72 3.72 0.37
N PHE A 17 4.21 4.72 -0.34
CA PHE A 17 3.85 6.03 0.25
C PHE A 17 2.78 5.91 1.35
N LEU A 18 1.81 5.01 1.18
CA LEU A 18 0.77 4.76 2.17
C LEU A 18 1.20 3.84 3.31
N GLY A 19 2.40 3.25 3.25
CA GLY A 19 2.87 2.24 4.19
C GLY A 19 2.17 0.90 4.04
N TRP A 20 1.80 0.55 2.81
CA TRP A 20 1.18 -0.72 2.42
C TRP A 20 2.23 -1.64 1.79
N ASP A 21 1.96 -2.94 1.77
CA ASP A 21 2.80 -3.91 1.06
C ASP A 21 2.46 -4.00 -0.45
N GLU A 22 3.23 -4.81 -1.19
CA GLU A 22 3.05 -5.02 -2.63
C GLU A 22 1.70 -5.66 -3.00
N ALA A 23 1.04 -6.34 -2.05
CA ALA A 23 -0.28 -6.90 -2.23
C ALA A 23 -1.39 -5.86 -2.00
N GLY A 24 -1.05 -4.65 -1.55
CA GLY A 24 -1.99 -3.59 -1.22
C GLY A 24 -2.59 -3.72 0.17
N VAL A 25 -1.89 -4.38 1.10
CA VAL A 25 -2.32 -4.53 2.49
C VAL A 25 -1.65 -3.46 3.35
N PRO A 26 -2.40 -2.65 4.12
CA PRO A 26 -1.83 -1.70 5.05
C PRO A 26 -0.92 -2.38 6.07
N GLY A 27 0.30 -1.87 6.25
CA GLY A 27 1.22 -2.34 7.27
C GLY A 27 0.74 -1.97 8.69
N SER A 28 1.34 -2.62 9.70
CA SER A 28 1.00 -2.43 11.12
C SER A 28 1.05 -0.97 11.57
N GLY A 29 2.03 -0.20 11.08
CA GLY A 29 2.13 1.23 11.38
C GLY A 29 0.92 2.03 10.88
N LYS A 30 0.43 1.74 9.66
CA LYS A 30 -0.76 2.39 9.11
C LYS A 30 -2.04 1.93 9.82
N LEU A 31 -2.14 0.65 10.19
CA LEU A 31 -3.27 0.15 10.97
C LEU A 31 -3.37 0.83 12.34
N ALA A 32 -2.24 1.03 13.02
CA ALA A 32 -2.20 1.75 14.30
C ALA A 32 -2.59 3.23 14.17
N GLU A 33 -2.12 3.92 13.12
CA GLU A 33 -2.53 5.31 12.83
C GLU A 33 -4.05 5.45 12.66
N LEU A 34 -4.70 4.41 12.12
CA LEU A 34 -6.14 4.38 11.87
C LEU A 34 -6.97 3.81 13.03
N GLY A 35 -6.35 3.35 14.12
CA GLY A 35 -7.03 2.68 15.24
C GLY A 35 -7.60 1.30 14.88
N LEU A 36 -6.94 0.59 13.95
CA LEU A 36 -7.32 -0.71 13.41
C LEU A 36 -6.35 -1.83 13.82
N GLU A 37 -5.67 -1.70 14.96
CA GLU A 37 -4.69 -2.68 15.45
C GLU A 37 -5.27 -4.08 15.69
N TRP A 38 -6.61 -4.19 15.76
CA TRP A 38 -7.33 -5.44 15.93
C TRP A 38 -7.45 -6.28 14.65
N VAL A 39 -7.07 -5.73 13.49
CA VAL A 39 -7.17 -6.40 12.17
C VAL A 39 -5.97 -7.34 11.90
N VAL A 40 -4.91 -7.25 12.72
CA VAL A 40 -3.63 -7.96 12.54
C VAL A 40 -3.74 -9.45 12.88
#